data_AF-A0A1I6BFG0-F1
#
_entry.id   AF-A0A1I6BFG0-F1
#
_cell.length_a   1.000
_cell.length_b   1.000
_cell.length_c   1.000
_cell.angle_alpha   90.00
_cell.angle_beta   90.00
_cell.angle_gamma   90.00
#
_symmetry.space_group_name_H-M   'P 1'
#
loop_
_entity.id
_entity.type
_entity.pdbx_description
1 polymer ?
#
loop_
_entity_poly.entity_id
_entity_poly.type
_entity_poly.pdbx_seq_one_letter_code
_entity_poly.pdbx_strand_id
1 'polypeptide(L)'
;MAFTDAQLAGAMKGFLVTSELMTQQQQDILLENSTESNVGETLSAQQLTNFGAYWQALGAWMAGQGGNIATTTGTNAPGRQGGNPAGLQLIPLYNDTFNDVNAHLNQSGWKPGKAVANQLRFVSVLGNPPA
;
A
#
# COMPACT_ATOMS: atom_id res chain seq x y z
N MET A 1 -3.46 18.09 -7.04
CA MET A 1 -4.42 18.33 -5.94
C MET A 1 -3.97 17.47 -4.77
N ALA A 2 -4.26 17.83 -3.53
CA ALA A 2 -3.98 16.94 -2.40
C ALA A 2 -4.92 15.71 -2.42
N PHE A 3 -4.44 14.54 -1.99
CA PHE A 3 -5.22 13.30 -1.90
C PHE A 3 -5.72 13.03 -0.48
N THR A 4 -6.90 12.45 -0.33
CA THR A 4 -7.38 11.89 0.94
C THR A 4 -6.84 10.47 1.17
N ASP A 5 -6.89 10.00 2.42
CA ASP A 5 -6.55 8.61 2.75
C ASP A 5 -7.40 7.59 1.96
N ALA A 6 -8.69 7.88 1.77
CA ALA A 6 -9.60 7.04 0.98
C ALA A 6 -9.24 7.04 -0.52
N GLN A 7 -8.81 8.16 -1.08
CA GLN A 7 -8.33 8.22 -2.46
C GLN A 7 -7.03 7.44 -2.64
N LEU A 8 -6.10 7.55 -1.69
CA LEU A 8 -4.87 6.76 -1.68
C LEU A 8 -5.16 5.27 -1.58
N ALA A 9 -6.01 4.85 -0.63
CA ALA A 9 -6.44 3.46 -0.51
C ALA A 9 -7.15 2.95 -1.77
N GLY A 10 -8.00 3.77 -2.41
CA GLY A 10 -8.63 3.44 -3.68
C GLY A 10 -7.63 3.26 -4.82
N ALA A 11 -6.62 4.13 -4.91
CA ALA A 11 -5.55 4.00 -5.89
C ALA A 11 -4.72 2.74 -5.66
N MET A 12 -4.33 2.45 -4.40
CA MET A 12 -3.64 1.22 -4.02
C MET A 12 -4.45 -0.01 -4.44
N LYS A 13 -5.76 -0.04 -4.09
CA LYS A 13 -6.67 -1.12 -4.48
C LYS A 13 -6.68 -1.34 -6.00
N GLY A 14 -6.79 -0.28 -6.80
CA GLY A 14 -6.75 -0.38 -8.25
C GLY A 14 -5.41 -0.94 -8.76
N PHE A 15 -4.29 -0.39 -8.29
CA PHE A 15 -2.97 -0.78 -8.78
C PHE A 15 -2.55 -2.20 -8.41
N LEU A 16 -3.01 -2.74 -7.27
CA LEU A 16 -2.78 -4.15 -6.92
C LEU A 16 -3.29 -5.10 -8.03
N VAL A 17 -4.38 -4.73 -8.72
CA VAL A 17 -4.95 -5.54 -9.81
C VAL A 17 -4.34 -5.17 -11.16
N THR A 18 -4.25 -3.88 -11.50
CA THR A 18 -3.75 -3.45 -12.82
C THR A 18 -2.27 -3.73 -13.04
N SER A 19 -1.48 -3.84 -11.96
CA SER A 19 -0.08 -4.27 -12.03
C SER A 19 0.09 -5.79 -11.95
N GLU A 20 -0.99 -6.57 -12.08
CA GLU A 20 -0.98 -8.03 -12.08
C GLU A 20 -0.36 -8.66 -10.82
N LEU A 21 -0.34 -7.92 -9.70
CA LEU A 21 0.13 -8.41 -8.41
C LEU A 21 -0.90 -9.35 -7.77
N MET A 22 -2.18 -9.17 -8.09
CA MET A 22 -3.26 -10.10 -7.75
C MET A 22 -4.43 -9.95 -8.72
N THR A 23 -5.28 -10.97 -8.83
CA THR A 23 -6.57 -10.85 -9.52
C THR A 23 -7.60 -10.14 -8.65
N GLN A 24 -8.72 -9.70 -9.23
CA GLN A 24 -9.83 -9.13 -8.45
C GLN A 24 -10.35 -10.12 -7.40
N GLN A 25 -10.49 -11.40 -7.76
CA GLN A 25 -10.95 -12.44 -6.83
C GLN A 25 -9.98 -12.63 -5.66
N GLN A 26 -8.66 -12.64 -5.92
CA GLN A 26 -7.65 -12.74 -4.86
C GLN A 26 -7.65 -11.49 -3.98
N GLN A 27 -7.86 -10.31 -4.58
CA GLN A 27 -7.99 -9.07 -3.81
C GLN A 27 -9.19 -9.12 -2.86
N ASP A 28 -10.35 -9.58 -3.31
CA ASP A 28 -11.55 -9.65 -2.49
C ASP A 28 -11.34 -10.59 -1.29
N ILE A 29 -10.72 -11.76 -1.50
CA ILE A 29 -10.33 -12.70 -0.44
C ILE A 29 -9.36 -12.05 0.56
N LEU A 30 -8.31 -11.39 0.05
CA LEU A 30 -7.24 -10.86 0.89
C LEU A 30 -7.62 -9.57 1.63
N LEU A 31 -8.66 -8.85 1.18
CA LEU A 31 -9.20 -7.70 1.90
C LEU A 31 -10.01 -8.10 3.14
N GLU A 32 -10.56 -9.33 3.18
CA GLU A 32 -11.21 -9.87 4.37
C GLU A 32 -10.19 -10.27 5.45
N ASN A 33 -9.02 -10.78 5.05
CA ASN A 33 -7.95 -11.15 5.98
C ASN A 33 -6.56 -11.04 5.33
N SER A 34 -5.88 -9.91 5.56
CA SER A 34 -4.67 -9.51 4.86
C SER A 34 -3.36 -9.90 5.56
N THR A 35 -3.26 -11.07 6.19
CA THR A 35 -2.03 -11.50 6.88
C THR A 35 -0.94 -11.94 5.88
N GLU A 36 0.34 -11.90 6.30
CA GLU A 36 1.47 -12.40 5.49
C GLU A 36 1.28 -13.88 5.08
N SER A 37 0.72 -14.72 5.97
CA SER A 37 0.42 -16.13 5.67
C SER A 37 -0.59 -16.24 4.54
N ASN A 38 -1.72 -15.53 4.64
CA ASN A 38 -2.78 -15.59 3.62
C ASN A 38 -2.29 -15.08 2.27
N VAL A 39 -1.46 -14.04 2.27
CA VAL A 39 -0.82 -13.55 1.04
C VAL A 39 0.05 -14.64 0.42
N GLY A 40 0.85 -15.34 1.21
CA GLY A 40 1.70 -16.44 0.74
C GLY A 40 0.93 -17.68 0.27
N GLU A 41 -0.26 -17.92 0.84
CA GLU A 41 -1.15 -19.02 0.43
C GLU A 41 -1.99 -18.68 -0.82
N THR A 42 -2.30 -17.39 -1.00
CA THR A 42 -3.21 -16.93 -2.08
C THR A 42 -2.46 -16.49 -3.33
N LEU A 43 -1.30 -15.85 -3.19
CA LEU A 43 -0.53 -15.30 -4.30
C LEU A 43 0.65 -16.21 -4.64
N SER A 44 0.87 -16.40 -5.95
CA SER A 44 2.05 -17.12 -6.43
C SER A 44 3.33 -16.28 -6.26
N ALA A 45 4.48 -16.96 -6.19
CA ALA A 45 5.78 -16.28 -6.19
C ALA A 45 5.97 -15.36 -7.41
N GLN A 46 5.45 -15.77 -8.57
CA GLN A 46 5.50 -14.95 -9.80
C GLN A 46 4.72 -13.64 -9.63
N GLN A 47 3.52 -13.69 -9.05
CA GLN A 47 2.72 -12.49 -8.79
C GLN A 47 3.45 -11.54 -7.84
N LEU A 48 4.09 -12.05 -6.79
CA LEU A 48 4.85 -11.23 -5.84
C LEU A 48 6.04 -10.50 -6.49
N THR A 49 6.57 -10.99 -7.62
CA THR A 49 7.60 -10.26 -8.39
C THR A 49 7.07 -8.97 -9.02
N ASN A 50 5.75 -8.86 -9.22
CA ASN A 50 5.10 -7.67 -9.78
C ASN A 50 4.96 -6.52 -8.76
N PHE A 51 5.38 -6.70 -7.50
CA PHE A 51 5.30 -5.67 -6.48
C PHE A 51 6.05 -4.39 -6.88
N GLY A 52 7.19 -4.51 -7.57
CA GLY A 52 7.94 -3.34 -8.06
C GLY A 52 7.14 -2.49 -9.05
N ALA A 53 6.40 -3.14 -9.96
CA ALA A 53 5.54 -2.45 -10.94
C ALA A 53 4.36 -1.75 -10.25
N TYR A 54 3.73 -2.42 -9.28
CA TYR A 54 2.72 -1.82 -8.40
C TYR A 54 3.26 -0.57 -7.69
N TRP A 55 4.44 -0.67 -7.09
CA TRP A 55 5.06 0.41 -6.33
C TRP A 55 5.37 1.62 -7.21
N GLN A 56 5.87 1.40 -8.43
CA GLN A 56 6.13 2.46 -9.40
C GLN A 56 4.84 3.16 -9.84
N ALA A 57 3.77 2.41 -10.12
CA ALA A 57 2.47 2.97 -10.51
C ALA A 57 1.86 3.84 -9.40
N LEU A 58 1.90 3.35 -8.15
CA LEU A 58 1.47 4.10 -6.98
C LEU A 58 2.30 5.37 -6.79
N GLY A 59 3.63 5.27 -6.96
CA GLY A 59 4.54 6.40 -6.87
C GLY A 59 4.25 7.50 -7.89
N ALA A 60 3.99 7.13 -9.14
CA ALA A 60 3.62 8.06 -10.20
C ALA A 60 2.28 8.74 -9.90
N TRP A 61 1.29 7.99 -9.42
CA TRP A 61 0.01 8.56 -9.00
C TRP A 61 0.17 9.57 -7.86
N MET A 62 0.91 9.20 -6.79
CA MET A 62 1.15 10.09 -5.66
C MET A 62 1.87 11.38 -6.10
N ALA A 63 2.86 11.27 -6.99
CA ALA A 63 3.55 12.43 -7.55
C ALA A 63 2.59 13.38 -8.29
N GLY A 64 1.63 12.83 -9.06
CA GLY A 64 0.57 13.61 -9.70
C GLY A 64 -0.36 14.34 -8.70
N GLN A 65 -0.43 13.87 -7.46
CA GLN A 65 -1.18 14.48 -6.35
C GLN A 65 -0.28 15.34 -5.43
N GLY A 66 0.94 15.66 -5.84
CA GLY A 66 1.87 16.47 -5.04
C GLY A 66 2.50 15.73 -3.86
N GLY A 67 2.42 14.40 -3.84
CA GLY A 67 3.08 13.53 -2.88
C GLY A 67 4.39 12.95 -3.39
N ASN A 68 5.05 12.17 -2.54
CA ASN A 68 6.29 11.49 -2.86
C ASN A 68 6.39 10.19 -2.06
N ILE A 69 6.19 9.08 -2.74
CA ILE A 69 6.16 7.74 -2.15
C ILE A 69 7.46 7.41 -1.38
N ALA A 70 8.62 7.85 -1.89
CA ALA A 70 9.92 7.56 -1.31
C ALA A 70 10.17 8.25 0.04
N THR A 71 9.43 9.33 0.32
CA THR A 71 9.52 10.10 1.57
C THR A 71 8.28 9.97 2.44
N THR A 72 7.28 9.20 1.99
CA THR A 72 6.04 9.02 2.72
C THR A 72 6.27 8.07 3.90
N THR A 73 5.89 8.52 5.09
CA THR A 73 6.01 7.82 6.37
C THR A 73 4.86 8.22 7.29
N GLY A 74 4.81 7.63 8.48
CA GLY A 74 3.85 7.99 9.53
C GLY A 74 3.99 9.40 10.06
N THR A 75 5.10 10.10 9.81
CA THR A 75 5.32 11.49 10.28
C THR A 75 5.49 12.49 9.13
N ASN A 76 5.51 12.01 7.89
CA ASN A 76 5.65 12.84 6.70
C ASN A 76 4.86 12.24 5.54
N ALA A 77 3.75 12.85 5.13
CA ALA A 77 2.97 12.40 3.96
C ALA A 77 2.69 13.59 3.03
N PRO A 78 3.66 13.99 2.19
CA PRO A 78 3.45 15.10 1.25
C PRO A 78 2.27 14.77 0.31
N GLY A 79 1.51 15.81 -0.05
CA GLY A 79 0.32 15.66 -0.90
C GLY A 79 -0.93 15.14 -0.18
N ARG A 80 -0.84 14.72 1.10
CA ARG A 80 -2.00 14.27 1.88
C ARG A 80 -2.87 15.44 2.36
N GLN A 81 -4.17 15.34 2.16
CA GLN A 81 -5.16 16.26 2.71
C GLN A 81 -5.23 16.10 4.24
N GLY A 82 -5.19 17.22 4.96
CA GLY A 82 -5.08 17.22 6.43
C GLY A 82 -3.64 17.13 6.95
N GLY A 83 -2.63 17.20 6.06
CA GLY A 83 -1.22 17.23 6.42
C GLY A 83 -0.68 15.84 6.78
N ASN A 84 0.35 15.82 7.62
CA ASN A 84 1.03 14.58 8.00
C ASN A 84 0.10 13.65 8.80
N PRO A 85 0.29 12.31 8.70
CA PRO A 85 -0.47 11.37 9.49
C PRO A 85 -0.23 11.65 10.98
N ALA A 86 -1.31 11.70 11.75
CA ALA A 86 -1.26 12.00 13.17
C ALA A 86 -2.18 11.03 13.92
N GLY A 87 -1.75 10.60 15.11
CA GLY A 87 -2.50 9.70 15.96
C GLY A 87 -2.00 8.26 15.97
N LEU A 88 -2.40 7.53 17.01
CA LEU A 88 -1.90 6.19 17.34
C LEU A 88 -2.23 5.12 16.28
N GLN A 89 -3.25 5.36 15.43
CA GLN A 89 -3.67 4.41 14.40
C GLN A 89 -3.04 4.72 13.03
N LEU A 90 -2.94 5.99 12.64
CA LEU A 90 -2.46 6.38 11.31
C LEU A 90 -0.93 6.30 11.19
N ILE A 91 -0.17 6.67 12.23
CA ILE A 91 1.29 6.65 12.19
C ILE A 91 1.82 5.24 11.88
N PRO A 92 1.39 4.17 12.58
CA PRO A 92 1.85 2.82 12.27
C PRO A 92 1.40 2.34 10.88
N LEU A 93 0.16 2.65 10.47
CA LEU A 93 -0.34 2.26 9.14
C LEU A 93 0.53 2.81 8.02
N TYR A 94 0.86 4.10 8.08
CA TYR A 94 1.72 4.74 7.08
C TYR A 94 3.16 4.23 7.14
N ASN A 95 3.73 3.99 8.33
CA ASN A 95 5.08 3.42 8.43
C ASN A 95 5.15 2.02 7.83
N ASP A 96 4.23 1.14 8.21
CA ASP A 96 4.20 -0.25 7.74
C ASP A 96 3.95 -0.33 6.22
N THR A 97 3.19 0.61 5.66
CA THR A 97 2.81 0.63 4.24
C THR A 97 3.87 1.29 3.36
N PHE A 98 4.57 2.32 3.86
CA PHE A 98 5.51 3.09 3.06
C PHE A 98 6.95 3.00 3.56
N ASN A 99 7.20 3.31 4.83
CA ASN A 99 8.55 3.34 5.37
C ASN A 99 9.23 1.96 5.30
N ASP A 100 8.52 0.89 5.67
CA ASP A 100 9.03 -0.49 5.57
C ASP A 100 9.41 -0.84 4.12
N VAL A 101 8.58 -0.45 3.15
CA VAL A 101 8.85 -0.71 1.73
C VAL A 101 10.07 0.08 1.26
N ASN A 102 10.10 1.39 1.54
CA ASN A 102 11.20 2.26 1.13
C ASN A 102 12.54 1.83 1.73
N ALA A 103 12.54 1.32 2.97
CA ALA A 103 13.74 0.85 3.63
C ALA A 103 14.27 -0.46 3.01
N HIS A 104 13.41 -1.35 2.53
CA HIS A 104 13.79 -2.74 2.26
C HIS A 104 13.58 -3.25 0.82
N LEU A 105 12.86 -2.53 -0.06
CA LEU A 105 12.51 -3.01 -1.41
C LEU A 105 13.72 -3.43 -2.26
N ASN A 106 14.89 -2.84 -2.01
CA ASN A 106 16.14 -3.13 -2.75
C ASN A 106 17.16 -3.94 -1.93
N GLN A 107 16.80 -4.43 -0.75
CA GLN A 107 17.71 -5.18 0.12
C GLN A 107 17.62 -6.69 -0.13
N SER A 108 18.72 -7.42 0.07
CA SER A 108 18.71 -8.88 0.05
C SER A 108 17.84 -9.40 1.19
N GLY A 109 16.87 -10.27 0.89
CA GLY A 109 15.90 -10.77 1.88
C GLY A 109 14.63 -9.94 1.99
N TRP A 110 14.37 -9.05 1.02
CA TRP A 110 13.07 -8.39 0.84
C TRP A 110 11.92 -9.39 0.90
N LYS A 111 10.89 -9.07 1.70
CA LYS A 111 9.70 -9.89 1.92
C LYS A 111 8.48 -9.26 1.26
N PRO A 112 8.21 -9.52 -0.02
CA PRO A 112 7.08 -8.93 -0.73
C PRO A 112 5.73 -9.33 -0.10
N GLY A 113 5.62 -10.53 0.48
CA GLY A 113 4.39 -10.98 1.16
C GLY A 113 3.96 -10.06 2.32
N LYS A 114 4.90 -9.71 3.22
CA LYS A 114 4.65 -8.75 4.31
C LYS A 114 4.26 -7.37 3.77
N ALA A 115 4.95 -6.91 2.73
CA ALA A 115 4.66 -5.61 2.12
C ALA A 115 3.23 -5.55 1.56
N VAL A 116 2.82 -6.58 0.81
CA VAL A 116 1.46 -6.72 0.25
C VAL A 116 0.41 -6.76 1.36
N ALA A 117 0.65 -7.55 2.42
CA ALA A 117 -0.22 -7.61 3.60
C ALA A 117 -0.43 -6.22 4.23
N ASN A 118 0.64 -5.44 4.37
CA ASN A 118 0.56 -4.07 4.87
C ASN A 118 -0.23 -3.14 3.92
N GLN A 119 -0.03 -3.24 2.60
CA GLN A 119 -0.81 -2.47 1.63
C GLN A 119 -2.31 -2.77 1.76
N LEU A 120 -2.68 -4.05 1.81
CA LEU A 120 -4.07 -4.48 1.92
C LEU A 120 -4.70 -4.05 3.24
N ARG A 121 -3.95 -4.08 4.35
CA ARG A 121 -4.43 -3.55 5.64
C ARG A 121 -4.69 -2.05 5.55
N PHE A 122 -3.82 -1.28 4.92
CA PHE A 122 -4.06 0.15 4.68
C PHE A 122 -5.35 0.36 3.88
N VAL A 123 -5.54 -0.40 2.80
CA VAL A 123 -6.75 -0.34 1.97
C VAL A 123 -8.00 -0.70 2.77
N SER A 124 -7.95 -1.74 3.60
CA SER A 124 -9.08 -2.19 4.42
C SER A 124 -9.47 -1.15 5.49
N VAL A 125 -8.48 -0.55 6.17
CA VAL A 125 -8.72 0.41 7.25
C VAL A 125 -9.11 1.79 6.73
N LEU A 126 -8.53 2.25 5.62
CA LEU A 126 -8.67 3.64 5.14
C LEU A 126 -9.46 3.78 3.84
N GLY A 127 -9.72 2.69 3.11
CA GLY A 127 -10.46 2.70 1.85
C GLY A 127 -11.98 2.80 2.02
N ASN A 128 -12.50 2.40 3.19
CA ASN A 128 -13.90 2.56 3.57
C ASN A 128 -13.96 3.33 4.90
N PRO A 129 -13.98 4.68 4.90
CA PRO A 129 -14.36 5.39 6.13
C PRO A 129 -15.77 4.92 6.53
N PRO A 130 -16.05 4.68 7.83
CA PRO A 130 -17.43 4.46 8.27
C PRO A 130 -18.28 5.64 7.79
N ALA A 131 -19.44 5.31 7.22
CA ALA A 131 -20.45 6.26 6.76
C ALA A 131 -20.89 7.22 7.87
#